data_AF-A0A9W9M128-F1
#
_entry.id   AF-A0A9W9M128-F1
#
_cell.length_a   1.000
_cell.length_b   1.000
_cell.length_c   1.000
_cell.angle_alpha   90.00
_cell.angle_beta   90.00
_cell.angle_gamma   90.00
#
_symmetry.space_group_name_H-M   'P 1'
#
loop_
_entity.id
_entity.type
_entity.pdbx_description
1 polymer ?
#
loop_
_entity_poly.entity_id
_entity_poly.type
_entity_poly.pdbx_seq_one_letter_code
_entity_poly.pdbx_strand_id
1 'polypeptide(L)'
;MSSTPTILLIGTCDTKLPELLYTKSQIESTNATVLLMDISRNPTTHKEITIPQSALSTQIPDLTTLPRAEYITTLTPHATKKVTTLHKTHQIHGILGIGGSCGTSLSAAVMRDALPVGFPKLLVSTMASGDVGPYIGETDISMMYSVVDIAGRNRVLEGVLDNAAGGIVGMARSFLKRQQKEKIESGVRIGISMFGVTTPGVMRARERLEEVLDGCEVYVFHATGSGGRALERLVREGQIDAVLDLTTTEIADEVVGGVLSAGDGRLTAATVRDVPRVVSVGACDMVNFGEVGSVPAAFEGRLFHEHNASVTLMRTTKKECGDIGRLIAGNLLRDSRDKGELRRTRVILPIGGVSMLDVPGQAFHDPEADEVLFSTLEGELKGSGISVVRDSRNINDPDFAVAVADELVKLIRGE
;
A
#
# COMPACT_ATOMS: atom_id res chain seq x y z
N MET A 1 -16.44 -21.33 15.62
CA MET A 1 -15.77 -20.02 15.77
C MET A 1 -16.41 -19.28 16.94
N SER A 2 -15.64 -18.50 17.71
CA SER A 2 -16.21 -17.67 18.79
C SER A 2 -17.27 -16.73 18.22
N SER A 3 -18.45 -16.68 18.85
CA SER A 3 -19.49 -15.68 18.54
C SER A 3 -19.18 -14.30 19.13
N THR A 4 -18.24 -14.25 20.07
CA THR A 4 -17.85 -13.05 20.81
C THR A 4 -16.58 -12.47 20.20
N PRO A 5 -16.60 -11.22 19.71
CA PRO A 5 -15.41 -10.57 19.20
C PRO A 5 -14.41 -10.30 20.32
N THR A 6 -13.13 -10.39 19.98
CA THR A 6 -12.01 -10.08 20.88
C THR A 6 -11.27 -8.88 20.31
N ILE A 7 -11.18 -7.81 21.10
CA ILE A 7 -10.49 -6.58 20.72
C ILE A 7 -9.13 -6.54 21.40
N LEU A 8 -8.09 -6.31 20.61
CA LEU A 8 -6.78 -5.94 21.15
C LEU A 8 -6.79 -4.43 21.45
N LEU A 9 -6.76 -4.07 22.73
CA LEU A 9 -6.57 -2.69 23.15
C LEU A 9 -5.09 -2.45 23.37
N ILE A 10 -4.46 -1.59 22.57
CA ILE A 10 -3.03 -1.30 22.61
C ILE A 10 -2.78 0.14 23.06
N GLY A 11 -1.83 0.33 23.97
CA GLY A 11 -1.46 1.67 24.43
C GLY A 11 -0.31 1.68 25.45
N THR A 12 0.15 2.89 25.78
CA THR A 12 1.22 3.11 26.76
C THR A 12 0.64 3.17 28.17
N CYS A 13 0.52 2.01 28.82
CA CYS A 13 0.00 1.87 30.18
C CYS A 13 0.71 2.76 31.23
N ASP A 14 2.01 3.07 31.08
CA ASP A 14 2.76 3.91 32.01
C ASP A 14 2.23 5.34 32.15
N THR A 15 1.53 5.81 31.12
CA THR A 15 1.04 7.18 31.03
C THR A 15 -0.47 7.28 30.83
N LYS A 16 -1.12 6.19 30.39
CA LYS A 16 -2.53 6.19 29.97
C LYS A 16 -3.35 5.01 30.51
N LEU A 17 -2.87 4.36 31.59
CA LEU A 17 -3.59 3.23 32.18
C LEU A 17 -5.05 3.57 32.54
N PRO A 18 -5.39 4.71 33.18
CA PRO A 18 -6.78 5.04 33.51
C PRO A 18 -7.72 5.09 32.29
N GLU A 19 -7.27 5.66 31.18
CA GLU A 19 -8.02 5.80 29.93
C GLU A 19 -8.14 4.46 29.19
N LEU A 20 -7.09 3.63 29.22
CA LEU A 20 -7.11 2.28 28.67
C LEU A 20 -8.06 1.37 29.47
N LEU A 21 -8.03 1.45 30.80
CA LEU A 21 -8.95 0.69 31.66
C LEU A 21 -10.40 1.14 31.48
N TYR A 22 -10.64 2.45 31.34
CA TYR A 22 -11.96 2.96 31.01
C TYR A 22 -12.45 2.38 29.68
N THR A 23 -11.65 2.50 28.62
CA THR A 23 -12.02 2.00 27.29
C THR A 23 -12.25 0.49 27.27
N LYS A 24 -11.40 -0.28 27.98
CA LYS A 24 -11.60 -1.72 28.19
C LYS A 24 -12.97 -2.01 28.79
N SER A 25 -13.35 -1.31 29.86
CA SER A 25 -14.65 -1.50 30.50
C SER A 25 -15.83 -1.20 29.57
N GLN A 26 -15.69 -0.17 28.72
CA GLN A 26 -16.72 0.17 27.73
C GLN A 26 -16.86 -0.88 26.65
N ILE A 27 -15.74 -1.44 26.14
CA ILE A 27 -15.78 -2.54 25.18
C ILE A 27 -16.44 -3.78 25.81
N GLU A 28 -16.07 -4.14 27.03
CA GLU A 28 -16.58 -5.32 27.71
C GLU A 28 -18.08 -5.22 28.02
N SER A 29 -18.59 -4.01 28.27
CA SER A 29 -20.02 -3.76 28.45
C SER A 29 -20.88 -4.15 27.23
N THR A 30 -20.26 -4.31 26.06
CA THR A 30 -20.94 -4.66 24.81
C THR A 30 -21.00 -6.17 24.54
N ASN A 31 -20.61 -7.05 25.47
CA ASN A 31 -20.37 -8.47 25.22
C ASN A 31 -19.25 -8.71 24.19
N ALA A 32 -18.12 -8.03 24.37
CA ALA A 32 -16.87 -8.27 23.66
C ALA A 32 -15.76 -8.57 24.67
N THR A 33 -14.73 -9.30 24.27
CA THR A 33 -13.56 -9.59 25.11
C THR A 33 -12.42 -8.63 24.78
N VAL A 34 -11.62 -8.23 25.78
CA VAL A 34 -10.47 -7.34 25.56
C VAL A 34 -9.17 -7.99 26.02
N LEU A 35 -8.17 -8.01 25.13
CA LEU A 35 -6.77 -8.22 25.48
C LEU A 35 -6.11 -6.85 25.59
N LEU A 36 -5.67 -6.45 26.78
CA LEU A 36 -4.94 -5.19 26.97
C LEU A 36 -3.44 -5.44 26.78
N MET A 37 -2.86 -4.79 25.77
CA MET A 37 -1.44 -4.89 25.41
C MET A 37 -0.70 -3.61 25.74
N ASP A 38 0.30 -3.76 26.61
CA ASP A 38 1.18 -2.68 27.04
C ASP A 38 2.34 -2.50 26.07
N ILE A 39 2.43 -1.31 25.48
CA ILE A 39 3.55 -0.86 24.65
C ILE A 39 4.33 0.27 25.32
N SER A 40 4.24 0.43 26.64
CA SER A 40 4.90 1.51 27.39
C SER A 40 6.41 1.56 27.19
N ARG A 41 6.97 2.74 27.44
CA ARG A 41 8.42 2.90 27.64
C ARG A 41 8.83 2.32 29.00
N ASN A 42 8.08 2.64 30.05
CA ASN A 42 8.29 2.10 31.39
C ASN A 42 7.33 0.92 31.61
N PRO A 43 7.81 -0.30 31.89
CA PRO A 43 6.92 -1.44 32.12
C PRO A 43 5.92 -1.15 33.25
N THR A 44 4.64 -1.39 32.99
CA THR A 44 3.58 -1.17 33.99
C THR A 44 3.00 -2.51 34.44
N THR A 45 2.87 -2.70 35.75
CA THR A 45 2.22 -3.91 36.31
C THR A 45 0.81 -3.58 36.75
N HIS A 46 -0.18 -4.25 36.16
CA HIS A 46 -1.58 -4.16 36.56
C HIS A 46 -2.31 -5.45 36.18
N LYS A 47 -3.25 -5.91 37.01
CA LYS A 47 -3.96 -7.20 36.81
C LYS A 47 -4.74 -7.31 35.50
N GLU A 48 -5.19 -6.17 34.97
CA GLU A 48 -5.97 -6.09 33.73
C GLU A 48 -5.08 -6.09 32.47
N ILE A 49 -3.76 -5.92 32.61
CA ILE A 49 -2.83 -5.98 31.47
C ILE A 49 -2.65 -7.45 31.11
N THR A 50 -3.22 -7.84 29.98
CA THR A 50 -3.17 -9.23 29.49
C THR A 50 -1.84 -9.54 28.81
N ILE A 51 -1.26 -8.56 28.13
CA ILE A 51 0.01 -8.69 27.40
C ILE A 51 0.93 -7.57 27.89
N PRO A 52 1.76 -7.80 28.93
CA PRO A 52 2.72 -6.81 29.38
C PRO A 52 3.81 -6.58 28.33
N GLN A 53 4.52 -5.44 28.41
CA GLN A 53 5.63 -5.12 27.50
C GLN A 53 6.69 -6.24 27.47
N SER A 54 6.97 -6.86 28.61
CA SER A 54 7.91 -7.99 28.74
C SER A 54 7.48 -9.26 27.99
N ALA A 55 6.19 -9.41 27.67
CA ALA A 55 5.67 -10.54 26.90
C ALA A 55 5.80 -10.36 25.38
N LEU A 56 6.30 -9.21 24.91
CA LEU A 56 6.48 -8.93 23.49
C LEU A 56 7.76 -9.58 22.94
N SER A 57 8.85 -9.54 23.70
CA SER A 57 10.10 -10.23 23.42
C SER A 57 11.04 -10.16 24.62
N THR A 58 11.86 -11.20 24.81
CA THR A 58 12.94 -11.20 25.81
C THR A 58 14.18 -10.42 25.37
N GLN A 59 14.21 -9.95 24.12
CA GLN A 59 15.34 -9.26 23.49
C GLN A 59 15.17 -7.73 23.43
N ILE A 60 14.14 -7.19 24.08
CA ILE A 60 13.91 -5.74 24.11
C ILE A 60 14.98 -5.11 25.03
N PRO A 61 15.81 -4.17 24.54
CA PRO A 61 16.75 -3.45 25.40
C PRO A 61 16.01 -2.55 26.39
N ASP A 62 16.72 -1.98 27.35
CA ASP A 62 16.11 -1.01 28.26
C ASP A 62 15.62 0.24 27.51
N LEU A 63 14.29 0.33 27.34
CA LEU A 63 13.64 1.42 26.63
C LEU A 63 13.61 2.72 27.45
N THR A 64 13.83 2.66 28.77
CA THR A 64 13.62 3.80 29.67
C THR A 64 14.62 4.93 29.43
N THR A 65 15.76 4.63 28.81
CA THR A 65 16.83 5.60 28.50
C THR A 65 16.78 6.13 27.06
N LEU A 66 16.08 5.46 26.15
CA LEU A 66 16.09 5.78 24.72
C LEU A 66 15.36 7.10 24.39
N PRO A 67 15.80 7.89 23.40
CA PRO A 67 14.98 8.94 22.83
C PRO A 67 13.62 8.42 22.34
N ARG A 68 12.58 9.27 22.32
CA ARG A 68 11.21 8.86 21.93
C ARG A 68 11.14 8.19 20.56
N ALA A 69 11.87 8.73 19.58
CA ALA A 69 11.91 8.16 18.23
C ALA A 69 12.54 6.76 18.22
N GLU A 70 13.68 6.60 18.91
CA GLU A 70 14.37 5.30 19.03
C GLU A 70 13.50 4.28 19.76
N TYR A 71 12.86 4.65 20.86
CA TYR A 71 11.91 3.79 21.57
C TYR A 71 10.81 3.25 20.63
N ILE A 72 10.21 4.10 19.80
CA ILE A 72 9.18 3.67 18.83
C ILE A 72 9.79 2.68 17.84
N THR A 73 10.92 3.01 17.23
CA THR A 73 11.60 2.16 16.23
C THR A 73 12.02 0.81 16.82
N THR A 74 12.52 0.79 18.05
CA THR A 74 12.96 -0.44 18.74
C THR A 74 11.79 -1.33 19.12
N LEU A 75 10.70 -0.79 19.67
CA LEU A 75 9.60 -1.62 20.18
C LEU A 75 8.65 -2.11 19.08
N THR A 76 8.46 -1.32 18.02
CA THR A 76 7.47 -1.60 16.96
C THR A 76 7.61 -3.02 16.37
N PRO A 77 8.79 -3.52 15.94
CA PRO A 77 8.90 -4.85 15.36
C PRO A 77 8.46 -5.99 16.31
N HIS A 78 8.73 -5.85 17.61
CA HIS A 78 8.33 -6.84 18.61
C HIS A 78 6.82 -6.82 18.85
N ALA A 79 6.24 -5.63 18.97
CA ALA A 79 4.79 -5.45 19.08
C ALA A 79 4.09 -6.00 17.82
N THR A 80 4.57 -5.65 16.63
CA THR A 80 4.08 -6.17 15.34
C THR A 80 4.09 -7.70 15.33
N LYS A 81 5.20 -8.35 15.67
CA LYS A 81 5.28 -9.82 15.71
C LYS A 81 4.24 -10.45 16.63
N LYS A 82 4.00 -9.84 17.81
CA LYS A 82 2.98 -10.32 18.75
C LYS A 82 1.58 -10.18 18.15
N VAL A 83 1.24 -9.02 17.59
CA VAL A 83 -0.07 -8.77 16.96
C VAL A 83 -0.28 -9.68 15.75
N THR A 84 0.73 -9.89 14.91
CA THR A 84 0.69 -10.85 13.79
C THR A 84 0.37 -12.25 14.27
N THR A 85 0.98 -12.68 15.38
CA THR A 85 0.71 -13.99 15.98
C THR A 85 -0.74 -14.09 16.46
N LEU A 86 -1.25 -13.06 17.16
CA LEU A 86 -2.64 -13.03 17.62
C LEU A 86 -3.63 -13.09 16.46
N HIS A 87 -3.35 -12.36 15.38
CA HIS A 87 -4.18 -12.36 14.17
C HIS A 87 -4.17 -13.73 13.47
N LYS A 88 -2.98 -14.29 13.18
CA LYS A 88 -2.85 -15.58 12.49
C LYS A 88 -3.41 -16.77 13.27
N THR A 89 -3.49 -16.65 14.60
CA THR A 89 -4.10 -17.66 15.48
C THR A 89 -5.56 -17.36 15.81
N HIS A 90 -6.18 -16.40 15.13
CA HIS A 90 -7.59 -16.00 15.30
C HIS A 90 -7.96 -15.63 16.74
N GLN A 91 -7.01 -15.08 17.50
CA GLN A 91 -7.25 -14.65 18.88
C GLN A 91 -7.85 -13.24 18.98
N ILE A 92 -7.77 -12.44 17.90
CA ILE A 92 -8.27 -11.07 17.85
C ILE A 92 -9.12 -10.85 16.58
N HIS A 93 -10.08 -9.94 16.69
CA HIS A 93 -11.08 -9.63 15.66
C HIS A 93 -11.17 -8.11 15.38
N GLY A 94 -10.43 -7.31 16.15
CA GLY A 94 -10.21 -5.90 15.93
C GLY A 94 -9.09 -5.39 16.83
N ILE A 95 -8.51 -4.25 16.46
CA ILE A 95 -7.51 -3.55 17.27
C ILE A 95 -7.93 -2.10 17.50
N LEU A 96 -7.80 -1.64 18.74
CA LEU A 96 -8.03 -0.25 19.13
C LEU A 96 -6.76 0.29 19.78
N GLY A 97 -6.20 1.36 19.21
CA GLY A 97 -5.11 2.12 19.81
C GLY A 97 -5.59 3.44 20.40
N ILE A 98 -4.94 3.89 21.47
CA ILE A 98 -5.21 5.20 22.09
C ILE A 98 -3.87 5.89 22.39
N GLY A 99 -3.66 7.10 21.89
CA GLY A 99 -2.41 7.80 22.18
C GLY A 99 -2.31 9.24 21.70
N GLY A 100 -1.34 9.96 22.26
CA GLY A 100 -0.82 11.19 21.65
C GLY A 100 0.08 10.87 20.45
N SER A 101 0.90 11.83 20.00
CA SER A 101 1.78 11.64 18.84
C SER A 101 2.62 10.35 18.87
N CYS A 102 3.39 10.10 19.94
CA CYS A 102 4.23 8.89 20.02
C CYS A 102 3.45 7.57 20.06
N GLY A 103 2.39 7.51 20.88
CA GLY A 103 1.53 6.31 20.96
C GLY A 103 0.78 6.05 19.67
N THR A 104 0.39 7.11 18.96
CA THR A 104 -0.21 7.04 17.62
C THR A 104 0.78 6.47 16.62
N SER A 105 2.00 7.01 16.54
CA SER A 105 3.02 6.52 15.62
C SER A 105 3.33 5.03 15.81
N LEU A 106 3.51 4.59 17.07
CA LEU A 106 3.80 3.18 17.38
C LEU A 106 2.61 2.28 17.06
N SER A 107 1.41 2.63 17.55
CA SER A 107 0.19 1.83 17.32
C SER A 107 -0.16 1.74 15.84
N ALA A 108 -0.04 2.85 15.11
CA ALA A 108 -0.29 2.90 13.67
C ALA A 108 0.69 2.00 12.90
N ALA A 109 1.99 2.05 13.21
CA ALA A 109 2.97 1.17 12.59
C ALA A 109 2.66 -0.32 12.85
N VAL A 110 2.35 -0.67 14.11
CA VAL A 110 1.92 -2.04 14.47
C VAL A 110 0.66 -2.46 13.70
N MET A 111 -0.33 -1.59 13.61
CA MET A 111 -1.57 -1.84 12.87
C MET A 111 -1.30 -2.08 11.38
N ARG A 112 -0.47 -1.24 10.75
CA ARG A 112 -0.12 -1.37 9.34
C ARG A 112 0.67 -2.64 9.06
N ASP A 113 1.62 -2.99 9.92
CA ASP A 113 2.57 -4.06 9.60
C ASP A 113 2.07 -5.45 10.01
N ALA A 114 1.19 -5.53 11.02
CA ALA A 114 0.73 -6.81 11.55
C ALA A 114 -0.58 -7.33 10.93
N LEU A 115 -1.41 -6.43 10.40
CA LEU A 115 -2.80 -6.72 10.07
C LEU A 115 -3.11 -6.39 8.61
N PRO A 116 -3.87 -7.25 7.91
CA PRO A 116 -4.21 -7.02 6.52
C PRO A 116 -5.26 -5.92 6.34
N VAL A 117 -5.37 -5.41 5.12
CA VAL A 117 -6.49 -4.56 4.68
C VAL A 117 -7.81 -5.33 4.88
N GLY A 118 -8.83 -4.66 5.43
CA GLY A 118 -10.13 -5.25 5.75
C GLY A 118 -10.25 -5.80 7.18
N PHE A 119 -9.13 -5.95 7.91
CA PHE A 119 -9.16 -6.25 9.34
C PHE A 119 -9.54 -4.99 10.15
N PRO A 120 -10.44 -5.06 11.14
CA PRO A 120 -10.85 -3.86 11.90
C PRO A 120 -9.70 -3.17 12.67
N LYS A 121 -9.38 -1.94 12.28
CA LYS A 121 -8.31 -1.10 12.89
C LYS A 121 -8.86 0.29 13.21
N LEU A 122 -8.85 0.68 14.50
CA LEU A 122 -9.27 2.01 14.96
C LEU A 122 -8.20 2.64 15.86
N LEU A 123 -7.92 3.92 15.67
CA LEU A 123 -6.93 4.66 16.43
C LEU A 123 -7.53 5.98 16.95
N VAL A 124 -7.66 6.11 18.27
CA VAL A 124 -8.00 7.38 18.92
C VAL A 124 -6.73 8.18 19.13
N SER A 125 -6.63 9.34 18.48
CA SER A 125 -5.40 10.11 18.40
C SER A 125 -5.61 11.60 18.59
N THR A 126 -4.69 12.25 19.30
CA THR A 126 -4.59 13.73 19.34
C THR A 126 -4.13 14.32 18.00
N MET A 127 -3.65 13.49 17.08
CA MET A 127 -3.09 13.91 15.77
C MET A 127 -4.07 13.72 14.62
N ALA A 128 -5.28 13.19 14.86
CA ALA A 128 -6.22 12.85 13.79
C ALA A 128 -6.79 14.07 13.05
N SER A 129 -6.71 15.28 13.63
CA SER A 129 -7.11 16.55 12.98
C SER A 129 -5.89 17.27 12.40
N GLY A 130 -5.12 16.57 11.56
CA GLY A 130 -3.90 17.08 10.91
C GLY A 130 -3.51 16.23 9.71
N ASP A 131 -2.23 16.24 9.31
CA ASP A 131 -1.73 15.28 8.32
C ASP A 131 -1.70 13.87 8.92
N VAL A 132 -2.58 13.01 8.41
CA VAL A 132 -2.72 11.63 8.86
C VAL A 132 -2.13 10.61 7.89
N GLY A 133 -1.62 11.06 6.73
CA GLY A 133 -1.03 10.20 5.70
C GLY A 133 0.01 9.23 6.27
N PRO A 134 0.99 9.69 7.08
CA PRO A 134 2.00 8.81 7.70
C PRO A 134 1.45 7.80 8.71
N TYR A 135 0.26 8.00 9.27
CA TYR A 135 -0.39 7.06 10.20
C TYR A 135 -1.22 6.00 9.48
N ILE A 136 -1.92 6.39 8.41
CA ILE A 136 -2.77 5.47 7.65
C ILE A 136 -1.93 4.65 6.66
N GLY A 137 -0.97 5.30 5.99
CA GLY A 137 -0.22 4.71 4.89
C GLY A 137 -1.15 4.24 3.78
N GLU A 138 -0.88 3.07 3.22
CA GLU A 138 -1.69 2.38 2.21
C GLU A 138 -2.70 1.38 2.81
N THR A 139 -3.15 1.62 4.04
CA THR A 139 -4.09 0.72 4.76
C THR A 139 -5.43 1.39 5.06
N ASP A 140 -6.33 0.65 5.69
CA ASP A 140 -7.69 1.04 6.09
C ASP A 140 -7.81 1.38 7.59
N ILE A 141 -6.74 1.92 8.21
CA ILE A 141 -6.81 2.40 9.60
C ILE A 141 -7.81 3.56 9.70
N SER A 142 -8.83 3.39 10.53
CA SER A 142 -9.73 4.49 10.89
C SER A 142 -9.12 5.30 12.03
N MET A 143 -9.11 6.63 11.92
CA MET A 143 -8.65 7.53 12.97
C MET A 143 -9.82 8.33 13.57
N MET A 144 -9.84 8.44 14.89
CA MET A 144 -10.80 9.24 15.65
C MET A 144 -10.07 10.32 16.44
N TYR A 145 -10.44 11.59 16.24
CA TYR A 145 -9.81 12.68 16.98
C TYR A 145 -10.24 12.66 18.44
N SER A 146 -9.25 12.70 19.36
CA SER A 146 -9.52 12.70 20.80
C SER A 146 -10.18 14.00 21.30
N VAL A 147 -10.19 15.06 20.49
CA VAL A 147 -10.68 16.43 20.77
C VAL A 147 -9.85 17.17 21.83
N VAL A 148 -9.58 16.51 22.95
CA VAL A 148 -8.71 16.98 24.02
C VAL A 148 -7.48 16.08 24.11
N ASP A 149 -6.45 16.53 24.82
CA ASP A 149 -5.30 15.67 25.12
C ASP A 149 -5.73 14.45 25.95
N ILE A 150 -5.00 13.34 25.77
CA ILE A 150 -5.24 12.08 26.47
C ILE A 150 -4.35 12.06 27.70
N ALA A 151 -4.81 12.82 28.70
CA ALA A 151 -4.11 13.09 29.96
C ALA A 151 -5.10 13.11 31.14
N GLY A 152 -5.50 11.92 31.58
CA GLY A 152 -6.54 11.70 32.57
C GLY A 152 -7.94 11.61 31.96
N ARG A 153 -8.94 11.47 32.83
CA ARG A 153 -10.34 11.29 32.44
C ARG A 153 -11.13 12.58 32.58
N ASN A 154 -11.94 12.90 31.58
CA ASN A 154 -12.90 13.99 31.61
C ASN A 154 -14.09 13.63 30.71
N ARG A 155 -15.23 14.29 30.90
CA ARG A 155 -16.48 13.96 30.21
C ARG A 155 -16.38 14.03 28.67
N VAL A 156 -15.54 14.92 28.14
CA VAL A 156 -15.35 15.03 26.68
C VAL A 156 -14.59 13.82 26.17
N LEU A 157 -13.43 13.51 26.76
CA LEU A 157 -12.63 12.35 26.37
C LEU A 157 -13.39 11.04 26.56
N GLU A 158 -14.09 10.87 27.67
CA GLU A 158 -14.89 9.67 27.94
C GLU A 158 -15.93 9.43 26.85
N GLY A 159 -16.67 10.45 26.41
CA GLY A 159 -17.62 10.31 25.30
C GLY A 159 -16.95 9.92 23.97
N VAL A 160 -15.72 10.38 23.71
CA VAL A 160 -14.95 9.95 22.54
C VAL A 160 -14.52 8.48 22.69
N LEU A 161 -14.07 8.07 23.87
CA LEU A 161 -13.66 6.69 24.15
C LEU A 161 -14.85 5.71 24.09
N ASP A 162 -16.04 6.13 24.52
CA ASP A 162 -17.30 5.38 24.38
C ASP A 162 -17.62 5.12 22.91
N ASN A 163 -17.55 6.16 22.07
CA ASN A 163 -17.75 6.05 20.63
C ASN A 163 -16.71 5.12 19.99
N ALA A 164 -15.44 5.22 20.40
CA ALA A 164 -14.39 4.35 19.91
C ALA A 164 -14.62 2.88 20.29
N ALA A 165 -15.03 2.61 21.53
CA ALA A 165 -15.39 1.28 22.02
C ALA A 165 -16.56 0.68 21.21
N GLY A 166 -17.64 1.44 21.02
CA GLY A 166 -18.78 1.00 20.21
C GLY A 166 -18.39 0.77 18.73
N GLY A 167 -17.60 1.68 18.17
CA GLY A 167 -17.13 1.62 16.78
C GLY A 167 -16.31 0.37 16.50
N ILE A 168 -15.26 0.09 17.30
CA ILE A 168 -14.40 -1.07 17.06
C ILE A 168 -15.14 -2.40 17.24
N VAL A 169 -16.08 -2.48 18.19
CA VAL A 169 -16.91 -3.69 18.39
C VAL A 169 -17.84 -3.89 17.19
N GLY A 170 -18.45 -2.83 16.66
CA GLY A 170 -19.27 -2.89 15.45
C GLY A 170 -18.50 -3.39 14.23
N MET A 171 -17.28 -2.88 14.03
CA MET A 171 -16.38 -3.33 12.98
C MET A 171 -15.99 -4.82 13.17
N ALA A 172 -15.61 -5.22 14.38
CA ALA A 172 -15.22 -6.60 14.70
C ALA A 172 -16.36 -7.61 14.51
N ARG A 173 -17.59 -7.25 14.88
CA ARG A 173 -18.78 -8.07 14.61
C ARG A 173 -19.04 -8.23 13.13
N SER A 174 -18.87 -7.15 12.36
CA SER A 174 -19.04 -7.19 10.91
C SER A 174 -17.99 -8.06 10.24
N PHE A 175 -16.74 -7.98 10.71
CA PHE A 175 -15.64 -8.85 10.28
C PHE A 175 -15.92 -10.33 10.57
N LEU A 176 -16.35 -10.67 11.79
CA LEU A 176 -16.74 -12.05 12.13
C LEU A 176 -17.88 -12.57 11.25
N LYS A 177 -18.88 -11.74 10.96
CA LYS A 177 -19.97 -12.10 10.04
C LYS A 177 -19.46 -12.37 8.62
N ARG A 178 -18.46 -11.61 8.13
CA ARG A 178 -17.83 -11.86 6.82
C ARG A 178 -17.10 -13.20 6.82
N GLN A 179 -16.27 -13.47 7.82
CA GLN A 179 -15.55 -14.75 7.93
C GLN A 179 -16.49 -15.97 7.99
N GLN A 180 -17.65 -15.84 8.64
CA GLN A 180 -18.66 -16.91 8.67
C GLN A 180 -19.41 -17.08 7.34
N LYS A 181 -19.48 -16.01 6.55
CA LYS A 181 -20.20 -15.96 5.27
C LYS A 181 -19.34 -16.33 4.08
N GLU A 182 -18.04 -16.60 4.25
CA GLU A 182 -17.12 -16.95 3.17
C GLU A 182 -17.71 -18.09 2.32
N LYS A 183 -18.45 -17.69 1.28
CA LYS A 183 -18.62 -18.46 0.07
C LYS A 183 -17.23 -18.57 -0.53
N ILE A 184 -16.93 -19.70 -1.13
CA ILE A 184 -15.79 -19.83 -2.03
C ILE A 184 -16.07 -18.84 -3.17
N GLU A 185 -15.57 -17.62 -3.05
CA GLU A 185 -15.51 -16.67 -4.16
C GLU A 185 -14.50 -17.28 -5.13
N SER A 186 -15.05 -17.82 -6.22
CA SER A 186 -14.30 -18.44 -7.29
C SER A 186 -13.97 -17.37 -8.32
N GLY A 187 -12.72 -16.93 -8.37
CA GLY A 187 -12.29 -15.88 -9.27
C GLY A 187 -10.84 -15.49 -9.05
N VAL A 188 -10.15 -15.08 -10.11
CA VAL A 188 -8.80 -14.50 -10.01
C VAL A 188 -8.96 -13.00 -9.73
N ARG A 189 -8.29 -12.49 -8.69
CA ARG A 189 -8.28 -11.06 -8.36
C ARG A 189 -7.10 -10.38 -9.05
N ILE A 190 -7.37 -9.45 -9.96
CA ILE A 190 -6.38 -8.86 -10.86
C ILE A 190 -6.23 -7.38 -10.56
N GLY A 191 -5.01 -6.94 -10.23
CA GLY A 191 -4.69 -5.53 -10.07
C GLY A 191 -4.20 -4.91 -11.37
N ILE A 192 -4.71 -3.73 -11.75
CA ILE A 192 -4.27 -2.99 -12.94
C ILE A 192 -3.89 -1.56 -12.57
N SER A 193 -2.69 -1.11 -12.95
CA SER A 193 -2.27 0.29 -12.76
C SER A 193 -2.70 1.18 -13.92
N MET A 194 -3.19 2.38 -13.59
CA MET A 194 -3.84 3.30 -14.53
C MET A 194 -3.43 4.75 -14.29
N PHE A 195 -3.41 5.55 -15.35
CA PHE A 195 -3.39 7.00 -15.29
C PHE A 195 -4.36 7.59 -16.32
N GLY A 196 -4.71 8.87 -16.18
CA GLY A 196 -5.64 9.52 -17.12
C GLY A 196 -5.24 9.30 -18.58
N VAL A 197 -3.94 9.43 -18.86
CA VAL A 197 -3.31 9.26 -20.19
C VAL A 197 -3.17 7.81 -20.69
N THR A 198 -3.54 6.82 -19.87
CA THR A 198 -3.53 5.38 -20.23
C THR A 198 -4.92 4.73 -20.04
N THR A 199 -5.93 5.53 -19.68
CA THR A 199 -7.28 5.04 -19.37
C THR A 199 -7.90 4.23 -20.51
N PRO A 200 -7.84 4.64 -21.80
CA PRO A 200 -8.40 3.84 -22.89
C PRO A 200 -7.81 2.41 -22.95
N GLY A 201 -6.49 2.27 -22.90
CA GLY A 201 -5.83 0.96 -22.90
C GLY A 201 -6.17 0.11 -21.68
N VAL A 202 -6.17 0.72 -20.49
CA VAL A 202 -6.53 0.03 -19.24
C VAL A 202 -7.96 -0.49 -19.26
N MET A 203 -8.92 0.34 -19.69
CA MET A 203 -10.33 -0.05 -19.72
C MET A 203 -10.56 -1.18 -20.72
N ARG A 204 -9.93 -1.13 -21.89
CA ARG A 204 -10.03 -2.22 -22.87
C ARG A 204 -9.41 -3.52 -22.34
N ALA A 205 -8.25 -3.44 -21.67
CA ALA A 205 -7.61 -4.61 -21.08
C ALA A 205 -8.46 -5.22 -19.95
N ARG A 206 -9.08 -4.38 -19.12
CA ARG A 206 -10.03 -4.81 -18.09
C ARG A 206 -11.21 -5.57 -18.70
N GLU A 207 -11.88 -4.98 -19.69
CA GLU A 207 -13.00 -5.63 -20.39
C GLU A 207 -12.57 -6.99 -20.94
N ARG A 208 -11.38 -7.06 -21.55
CA ARG A 208 -10.84 -8.30 -22.09
C ARG A 208 -10.62 -9.37 -21.01
N LEU A 209 -10.10 -9.00 -19.85
CA LEU A 209 -9.92 -9.94 -18.73
C LEU A 209 -11.27 -10.48 -18.24
N GLU A 210 -12.26 -9.60 -18.08
CA GLU A 210 -13.63 -9.96 -17.67
C GLU A 210 -14.33 -10.84 -18.73
N GLU A 211 -14.04 -10.67 -20.02
CA GLU A 211 -14.54 -11.52 -21.11
C GLU A 211 -13.99 -12.96 -21.07
N VAL A 212 -12.73 -13.15 -20.67
CA VAL A 212 -12.01 -14.44 -20.84
C VAL A 212 -11.72 -15.20 -19.55
N LEU A 213 -11.88 -14.56 -18.39
CA LEU A 213 -11.73 -15.17 -17.07
C LEU A 213 -13.05 -15.09 -16.31
N ASP A 214 -13.80 -16.19 -16.33
CA ASP A 214 -15.07 -16.29 -15.61
C ASP A 214 -14.88 -16.04 -14.11
N GLY A 215 -15.73 -15.18 -13.55
CA GLY A 215 -15.69 -14.80 -12.14
C GLY A 215 -14.47 -13.96 -11.71
N CYS A 216 -13.61 -13.48 -12.62
CA CYS A 216 -12.49 -12.63 -12.22
C CYS A 216 -12.95 -11.28 -11.66
N GLU A 217 -12.14 -10.73 -10.77
CA GLU A 217 -12.37 -9.42 -10.18
C GLU A 217 -11.21 -8.50 -10.55
N VAL A 218 -11.52 -7.36 -11.19
CA VAL A 218 -10.50 -6.41 -11.64
C VAL A 218 -10.50 -5.17 -10.75
N TYR A 219 -9.34 -4.86 -10.20
CA TYR A 219 -9.08 -3.73 -9.31
C TYR A 219 -8.18 -2.73 -10.02
N VAL A 220 -8.72 -1.54 -10.33
CA VAL A 220 -7.97 -0.48 -11.01
C VAL A 220 -7.36 0.47 -9.98
N PHE A 221 -6.05 0.65 -10.03
CA PHE A 221 -5.27 1.51 -9.15
C PHE A 221 -4.76 2.74 -9.91
N HIS A 222 -5.15 3.92 -9.46
CA HIS A 222 -4.65 5.16 -10.02
C HIS A 222 -3.18 5.36 -9.60
N ALA A 223 -2.27 5.48 -10.56
CA ALA A 223 -0.82 5.52 -10.38
C ALA A 223 -0.35 6.89 -9.84
N THR A 224 -0.83 7.27 -8.66
CA THR A 224 -0.55 8.54 -7.98
C THR A 224 0.38 8.38 -6.77
N GLY A 225 1.22 7.34 -6.80
CA GLY A 225 2.09 6.92 -5.71
C GLY A 225 1.35 6.07 -4.68
N SER A 226 0.24 6.59 -4.16
CA SER A 226 -0.63 5.85 -3.22
C SER A 226 -1.26 4.62 -3.85
N GLY A 227 -1.69 4.68 -5.12
CA GLY A 227 -2.30 3.54 -5.81
C GLY A 227 -1.30 2.42 -6.08
N GLY A 228 -0.08 2.72 -6.51
CA GLY A 228 1.00 1.73 -6.62
C GLY A 228 1.32 1.08 -5.30
N ARG A 229 1.50 1.87 -4.22
CA ARG A 229 1.73 1.32 -2.88
C ARG A 229 0.59 0.39 -2.43
N ALA A 230 -0.66 0.77 -2.69
CA ALA A 230 -1.82 -0.06 -2.38
C ALA A 230 -1.82 -1.37 -3.18
N LEU A 231 -1.50 -1.33 -4.48
CA LEU A 231 -1.35 -2.52 -5.31
C LEU A 231 -0.26 -3.46 -4.75
N GLU A 232 0.95 -2.94 -4.48
CA GLU A 232 2.05 -3.71 -3.89
C GLU A 232 1.64 -4.32 -2.53
N ARG A 233 0.90 -3.57 -1.72
CA ARG A 233 0.40 -4.02 -0.42
C ARG A 233 -0.55 -5.21 -0.56
N LEU A 234 -1.56 -5.08 -1.42
CA LEU A 234 -2.56 -6.12 -1.60
C LEU A 234 -1.96 -7.39 -2.20
N VAL A 235 -0.94 -7.28 -3.06
CA VAL A 235 -0.14 -8.42 -3.54
C VAL A 235 0.61 -9.09 -2.38
N ARG A 236 1.32 -8.34 -1.53
CA ARG A 236 2.03 -8.87 -0.35
C ARG A 236 1.09 -9.60 0.61
N GLU A 237 -0.13 -9.09 0.76
CA GLU A 237 -1.16 -9.69 1.61
C GLU A 237 -1.88 -10.89 0.98
N GLY A 238 -1.64 -11.17 -0.31
CA GLY A 238 -2.35 -12.24 -1.04
C GLY A 238 -3.81 -11.91 -1.33
N GLN A 239 -4.13 -10.62 -1.45
CA GLN A 239 -5.45 -10.13 -1.88
C GLN A 239 -5.55 -9.90 -3.39
N ILE A 240 -4.41 -9.94 -4.09
CA ILE A 240 -4.32 -9.88 -5.55
C ILE A 240 -3.53 -11.10 -6.02
N ASP A 241 -4.09 -11.80 -7.01
CA ASP A 241 -3.59 -13.07 -7.55
C ASP A 241 -2.81 -12.90 -8.86
N ALA A 242 -2.97 -11.77 -9.55
CA ALA A 242 -2.28 -11.42 -10.78
C ALA A 242 -2.21 -9.90 -10.98
N VAL A 243 -1.19 -9.41 -11.69
CA VAL A 243 -0.98 -7.97 -11.90
C VAL A 243 -0.80 -7.64 -13.38
N LEU A 244 -1.58 -6.69 -13.88
CA LEU A 244 -1.36 -6.04 -15.17
C LEU A 244 -0.86 -4.62 -14.92
N ASP A 245 0.46 -4.48 -14.83
CA ASP A 245 1.10 -3.21 -14.53
C ASP A 245 1.30 -2.37 -15.80
N LEU A 246 0.19 -1.84 -16.35
CA LEU A 246 0.22 -1.04 -17.57
C LEU A 246 0.83 0.34 -17.38
N THR A 247 0.66 0.95 -16.20
CA THR A 247 1.05 2.33 -15.95
C THR A 247 2.06 2.39 -14.81
N THR A 248 3.33 2.65 -15.14
CA THR A 248 4.46 2.63 -14.19
C THR A 248 5.07 4.01 -13.99
N THR A 249 4.32 5.08 -14.30
CA THR A 249 4.68 6.50 -14.14
C THR A 249 5.19 6.89 -12.75
N GLU A 250 4.76 6.20 -11.69
CA GLU A 250 5.23 6.43 -10.32
C GLU A 250 6.75 6.24 -10.17
N ILE A 251 7.38 5.46 -11.06
CA ILE A 251 8.84 5.30 -11.14
C ILE A 251 9.51 6.54 -11.72
N ALA A 252 8.88 7.23 -12.67
CA ALA A 252 9.40 8.50 -13.20
C ALA A 252 9.45 9.56 -12.10
N ASP A 253 8.39 9.65 -11.29
CA ASP A 253 8.34 10.50 -10.11
C ASP A 253 9.41 10.13 -9.07
N GLU A 254 9.63 8.83 -8.79
CA GLU A 254 10.70 8.40 -7.87
C GLU A 254 12.10 8.78 -8.36
N VAL A 255 12.39 8.58 -9.66
CA VAL A 255 13.70 8.84 -10.24
C VAL A 255 14.02 10.34 -10.29
N VAL A 256 13.03 11.15 -10.66
CA VAL A 256 13.24 12.57 -10.97
C VAL A 256 12.91 13.47 -9.78
N GLY A 257 12.08 13.02 -8.84
CA GLY A 257 11.63 13.80 -7.68
C GLY A 257 10.26 14.45 -7.87
N GLY A 258 9.34 13.75 -8.54
CA GLY A 258 7.94 14.14 -8.67
C GLY A 258 7.13 13.87 -7.38
N VAL A 259 5.89 14.38 -7.34
CA VAL A 259 5.04 14.35 -6.13
C VAL A 259 4.20 13.07 -5.99
N LEU A 260 4.13 12.24 -7.03
CA LEU A 260 3.33 11.02 -7.10
C LEU A 260 4.19 9.74 -7.09
N SER A 261 5.33 9.77 -6.40
CA SER A 261 6.17 8.59 -6.23
C SER A 261 5.48 7.50 -5.37
N ALA A 262 5.63 6.24 -5.80
CA ALA A 262 5.28 5.04 -5.03
C ALA A 262 6.43 4.52 -4.15
N GLY A 263 7.60 5.16 -4.20
CA GLY A 263 8.83 4.77 -3.51
C GLY A 263 9.63 3.69 -4.24
N ASP A 264 10.85 3.45 -3.76
CA ASP A 264 11.81 2.52 -4.37
C ASP A 264 11.36 1.05 -4.43
N GLY A 265 10.37 0.67 -3.61
CA GLY A 265 9.80 -0.67 -3.56
C GLY A 265 8.74 -0.97 -4.63
N ARG A 266 8.41 -0.04 -5.51
CA ARG A 266 7.40 -0.24 -6.56
C ARG A 266 7.86 -1.30 -7.58
N LEU A 267 6.95 -2.18 -7.99
CA LEU A 267 7.17 -3.37 -8.85
C LEU A 267 7.89 -4.56 -8.17
N THR A 268 7.93 -4.65 -6.84
CA THR A 268 8.69 -5.72 -6.16
C THR A 268 7.80 -6.83 -5.58
N ALA A 269 6.57 -6.52 -5.15
CA ALA A 269 5.72 -7.46 -4.43
C ALA A 269 5.36 -8.69 -5.26
N ALA A 270 5.09 -8.52 -6.56
CA ALA A 270 4.74 -9.64 -7.43
C ALA A 270 5.91 -10.62 -7.59
N THR A 271 7.16 -10.13 -7.63
CA THR A 271 8.36 -10.97 -7.64
C THR A 271 8.49 -11.73 -6.32
N VAL A 272 8.36 -11.02 -5.18
CA VAL A 272 8.47 -11.63 -3.84
C VAL A 272 7.39 -12.68 -3.56
N ARG A 273 6.19 -12.51 -4.13
CA ARG A 273 5.03 -13.39 -3.93
C ARG A 273 4.83 -14.42 -5.04
N ASP A 274 5.67 -14.43 -6.06
CA ASP A 274 5.54 -15.27 -7.26
C ASP A 274 4.13 -15.16 -7.88
N VAL A 275 3.69 -13.92 -8.12
CA VAL A 275 2.38 -13.61 -8.71
C VAL A 275 2.55 -13.34 -10.22
N PRO A 276 1.72 -13.95 -11.11
CA PRO A 276 1.71 -13.65 -12.54
C PRO A 276 1.63 -12.16 -12.80
N ARG A 277 2.53 -11.65 -13.64
CA ARG A 277 2.54 -10.23 -13.98
C ARG A 277 2.94 -9.94 -15.42
N VAL A 278 2.21 -9.02 -16.03
CA VAL A 278 2.62 -8.33 -17.25
C VAL A 278 2.90 -6.87 -16.89
N VAL A 279 4.02 -6.32 -17.35
CA VAL A 279 4.45 -4.94 -17.10
C VAL A 279 4.59 -4.20 -18.43
N SER A 280 4.12 -2.96 -18.45
CA SER A 280 4.38 -1.98 -19.51
C SER A 280 4.97 -0.70 -18.90
N VAL A 281 5.23 0.29 -19.75
CA VAL A 281 5.89 1.55 -19.38
C VAL A 281 4.96 2.76 -19.53
N GLY A 282 3.67 2.54 -19.30
CA GLY A 282 2.66 3.57 -19.46
C GLY A 282 2.93 4.80 -18.63
N ALA A 283 2.81 5.96 -19.26
CA ALA A 283 3.03 7.27 -18.68
C ALA A 283 4.45 7.50 -18.10
N CYS A 284 5.47 6.71 -18.49
CA CYS A 284 6.86 6.99 -18.13
C CYS A 284 7.47 8.20 -18.88
N ASP A 285 6.71 8.80 -19.80
CA ASP A 285 7.03 10.06 -20.47
C ASP A 285 6.82 11.30 -19.59
N MET A 286 6.25 11.16 -18.38
CA MET A 286 5.91 12.31 -17.53
C MET A 286 6.31 12.14 -16.07
N VAL A 287 6.70 13.27 -15.46
CA VAL A 287 6.90 13.46 -14.02
C VAL A 287 5.84 14.43 -13.53
N ASN A 288 5.23 14.12 -12.38
CA ASN A 288 4.09 14.88 -11.88
C ASN A 288 4.51 15.91 -10.81
N PHE A 289 3.98 17.12 -10.95
CA PHE A 289 4.11 18.19 -9.96
C PHE A 289 2.75 18.83 -9.68
N GLY A 290 2.71 19.72 -8.69
CA GLY A 290 1.55 20.55 -8.39
C GLY A 290 1.33 21.64 -9.45
N GLU A 291 0.81 22.78 -9.01
CA GLU A 291 0.76 23.99 -9.85
C GLU A 291 2.15 24.38 -10.39
N VAL A 292 2.20 25.05 -11.54
CA VAL A 292 3.47 25.41 -12.22
C VAL A 292 4.46 26.13 -11.28
N GLY A 293 3.96 27.01 -10.41
CA GLY A 293 4.79 27.73 -9.44
C GLY A 293 5.42 26.85 -8.35
N SER A 294 4.90 25.64 -8.14
CA SER A 294 5.44 24.66 -7.20
C SER A 294 6.53 23.77 -7.79
N VAL A 295 6.74 23.81 -9.12
CA VAL A 295 7.78 23.03 -9.78
C VAL A 295 9.16 23.54 -9.33
N PRO A 296 10.06 22.66 -8.85
CA PRO A 296 11.39 23.08 -8.41
C PRO A 296 12.18 23.83 -9.49
N ALA A 297 12.87 24.90 -9.10
CA ALA A 297 13.66 25.75 -10.01
C ALA A 297 14.73 24.98 -10.81
N ALA A 298 15.19 23.83 -10.30
CA ALA A 298 16.11 22.93 -11.01
C ALA A 298 15.54 22.39 -12.34
N PHE A 299 14.22 22.45 -12.52
CA PHE A 299 13.52 22.02 -13.74
C PHE A 299 13.11 23.18 -14.65
N GLU A 300 13.64 24.38 -14.42
CA GLU A 300 13.39 25.53 -15.31
C GLU A 300 13.81 25.22 -16.76
N GLY A 301 12.99 25.63 -17.72
CA GLY A 301 13.22 25.40 -19.16
C GLY A 301 12.88 23.98 -19.64
N ARG A 302 12.36 23.11 -18.77
CA ARG A 302 11.81 21.81 -19.16
C ARG A 302 10.46 21.97 -19.86
N LEU A 303 10.08 20.95 -20.64
CA LEU A 303 8.79 20.94 -21.33
C LEU A 303 7.68 20.57 -20.34
N PHE A 304 6.84 21.55 -20.02
CA PHE A 304 5.68 21.40 -19.16
C PHE A 304 4.39 21.30 -19.97
N HIS A 305 3.45 20.52 -19.43
CA HIS A 305 2.06 20.48 -19.85
C HIS A 305 1.18 20.74 -18.63
N GLU A 306 0.48 21.87 -18.63
CA GLU A 306 -0.49 22.20 -17.60
C GLU A 306 -1.75 21.35 -17.80
N HIS A 307 -1.85 20.26 -17.03
CA HIS A 307 -3.00 19.36 -17.12
C HIS A 307 -4.25 20.02 -16.53
N ASN A 308 -4.09 20.70 -15.39
CA ASN A 308 -5.09 21.57 -14.79
C ASN A 308 -4.41 22.57 -13.83
N ALA A 309 -5.19 23.46 -13.20
CA ALA A 309 -4.67 24.50 -12.31
C ALA A 309 -3.84 23.98 -11.12
N SER A 310 -3.94 22.70 -10.77
CA SER A 310 -3.26 22.08 -9.63
C SER A 310 -2.24 21.01 -10.04
N VAL A 311 -2.11 20.69 -11.33
CA VAL A 311 -1.26 19.60 -11.82
C VAL A 311 -0.51 20.00 -13.08
N THR A 312 0.82 19.94 -12.98
CA THR A 312 1.75 20.15 -14.10
C THR A 312 2.48 18.85 -14.38
N LEU A 313 2.48 18.43 -15.65
CA LEU A 313 3.25 17.30 -16.13
C LEU A 313 4.55 17.82 -16.74
N MET A 314 5.68 17.19 -16.44
CA MET A 314 6.98 17.50 -17.05
C MET A 314 7.45 16.32 -17.90
N ARG A 315 7.78 16.56 -19.19
CA ARG A 315 8.28 15.52 -20.08
C ARG A 315 9.64 15.00 -19.61
N THR A 316 9.77 13.69 -19.43
CA THR A 316 11.04 13.01 -19.14
C THR A 316 12.00 13.10 -20.32
N THR A 317 13.30 13.25 -20.02
CA THR A 317 14.39 13.25 -21.00
C THR A 317 14.89 11.84 -21.28
N LYS A 318 15.69 11.68 -22.35
CA LYS A 318 16.44 10.45 -22.65
C LYS A 318 17.23 9.90 -21.46
N LYS A 319 17.94 10.78 -20.73
CA LYS A 319 18.74 10.35 -19.56
C LYS A 319 17.83 9.77 -18.49
N GLU A 320 16.76 10.49 -18.15
CA GLU A 320 15.78 10.07 -17.14
C GLU A 320 15.06 8.79 -17.58
N CYS A 321 14.70 8.64 -18.86
CA CYS A 321 14.15 7.40 -19.42
C CYS A 321 15.08 6.20 -19.23
N GLY A 322 16.39 6.39 -19.39
CA GLY A 322 17.38 5.35 -19.07
C GLY A 322 17.45 5.06 -17.57
N ASP A 323 17.37 6.07 -16.71
CA ASP A 323 17.35 5.91 -15.25
C ASP A 323 16.06 5.17 -14.79
N ILE A 324 14.91 5.50 -15.38
CA ILE A 324 13.62 4.83 -15.18
C ILE A 324 13.69 3.37 -15.61
N GLY A 325 14.20 3.08 -16.81
CA GLY A 325 14.36 1.72 -17.30
C GLY A 325 15.23 0.86 -16.38
N ARG A 326 16.33 1.42 -15.85
CA ARG A 326 17.19 0.76 -14.87
C ARG A 326 16.46 0.47 -13.55
N LEU A 327 15.69 1.44 -13.03
CA LEU A 327 14.96 1.22 -11.78
C LEU A 327 13.85 0.19 -11.94
N ILE A 328 13.08 0.23 -13.05
CA ILE A 328 12.09 -0.81 -13.37
C ILE A 328 12.79 -2.17 -13.42
N ALA A 329 13.83 -2.34 -14.25
CA ALA A 329 14.52 -3.62 -14.38
C ALA A 329 15.08 -4.12 -13.04
N GLY A 330 15.72 -3.23 -12.28
CA GLY A 330 16.25 -3.54 -10.95
C GLY A 330 15.17 -4.05 -10.00
N ASN A 331 13.99 -3.44 -10.00
CA ASN A 331 12.87 -3.84 -9.15
C ASN A 331 12.19 -5.14 -9.60
N LEU A 332 12.10 -5.39 -10.92
CA LEU A 332 11.61 -6.66 -11.44
C LEU A 332 12.52 -7.84 -11.05
N LEU A 333 13.83 -7.60 -10.94
CA LEU A 333 14.85 -8.58 -10.55
C LEU A 333 15.05 -8.68 -9.03
N ARG A 334 14.58 -7.69 -8.26
CA ARG A 334 14.83 -7.59 -6.82
C ARG A 334 14.26 -8.80 -6.08
N ASP A 335 15.05 -9.32 -5.14
CA ASP A 335 14.69 -10.42 -4.23
C ASP A 335 14.27 -11.74 -4.90
N SER A 336 14.55 -11.93 -6.20
CA SER A 336 14.33 -13.21 -6.87
C SER A 336 15.24 -14.28 -6.27
N ARG A 337 14.66 -15.37 -5.75
CA ARG A 337 15.43 -16.47 -5.12
C ARG A 337 15.77 -17.56 -6.13
N ASP A 338 14.97 -17.67 -7.18
CA ASP A 338 15.17 -18.58 -8.31
C ASP A 338 14.79 -17.87 -9.62
N LYS A 339 15.53 -18.14 -10.70
CA LYS A 339 15.16 -17.74 -12.06
C LYS A 339 13.81 -18.31 -12.49
N GLY A 340 13.34 -19.39 -11.87
CA GLY A 340 12.00 -19.95 -12.05
C GLY A 340 10.87 -18.97 -11.72
N GLU A 341 10.99 -18.20 -10.64
CA GLU A 341 9.99 -17.20 -10.19
C GLU A 341 9.84 -16.07 -11.24
N LEU A 342 10.94 -15.68 -11.88
CA LEU A 342 10.95 -14.61 -12.89
C LEU A 342 10.24 -15.00 -14.20
N ARG A 343 10.02 -16.30 -14.47
CA ARG A 343 9.34 -16.77 -15.68
C ARG A 343 7.85 -16.45 -15.69
N ARG A 344 7.27 -16.03 -14.56
CA ARG A 344 5.88 -15.56 -14.45
C ARG A 344 5.76 -14.04 -14.61
N THR A 345 6.83 -13.38 -15.05
CA THR A 345 6.84 -11.96 -15.45
C THR A 345 7.06 -11.82 -16.96
N ARG A 346 6.33 -10.90 -17.58
CA ARG A 346 6.51 -10.44 -18.97
C ARG A 346 6.57 -8.93 -19.01
N VAL A 347 7.38 -8.38 -19.90
CA VAL A 347 7.42 -6.95 -20.21
C VAL A 347 6.98 -6.77 -21.66
N ILE A 348 5.98 -5.92 -21.89
CA ILE A 348 5.47 -5.61 -23.24
C ILE A 348 5.59 -4.11 -23.45
N LEU A 349 6.35 -3.69 -24.46
CA LEU A 349 6.73 -2.31 -24.74
C LEU A 349 5.89 -1.75 -25.90
N PRO A 350 5.11 -0.67 -25.70
CA PRO A 350 4.29 -0.05 -26.74
C PRO A 350 5.12 0.95 -27.56
N ILE A 351 5.74 0.49 -28.66
CA ILE A 351 6.61 1.31 -29.52
C ILE A 351 5.88 2.51 -30.14
N GLY A 352 4.55 2.40 -30.32
CA GLY A 352 3.76 3.48 -30.90
C GLY A 352 3.52 4.68 -29.96
N GLY A 353 3.95 4.59 -28.70
CA GLY A 353 3.77 5.63 -27.69
C GLY A 353 3.36 5.11 -26.32
N VAL A 354 3.88 5.72 -25.25
CA VAL A 354 3.64 5.27 -23.87
C VAL A 354 2.49 6.01 -23.17
N SER A 355 1.90 7.03 -23.78
CA SER A 355 0.77 7.79 -23.22
C SER A 355 -0.08 8.46 -24.30
N MET A 356 -1.24 9.02 -23.94
CA MET A 356 -2.00 9.89 -24.86
C MET A 356 -1.24 11.16 -25.29
N LEU A 357 -0.22 11.60 -24.54
CA LEU A 357 0.60 12.77 -24.87
C LEU A 357 1.85 12.40 -25.69
N ASP A 358 2.20 11.11 -25.69
CA ASP A 358 3.39 10.57 -26.33
C ASP A 358 3.00 9.73 -27.56
N VAL A 359 2.33 10.37 -28.52
CA VAL A 359 1.99 9.78 -29.82
C VAL A 359 2.15 10.85 -30.91
N PRO A 360 2.35 10.49 -32.19
CA PRO A 360 2.62 11.46 -33.25
C PRO A 360 1.64 12.66 -33.25
N GLY A 361 2.20 13.87 -33.17
CA GLY A 361 1.44 15.12 -33.16
C GLY A 361 0.99 15.61 -31.77
N GLN A 362 1.32 14.89 -30.70
CA GLN A 362 1.03 15.29 -29.32
C GLN A 362 2.24 15.92 -28.62
N ALA A 363 1.99 16.60 -27.50
CA ALA A 363 2.96 17.48 -26.86
C ALA A 363 4.23 16.77 -26.37
N PHE A 364 4.14 15.51 -25.93
CA PHE A 364 5.24 14.76 -25.31
C PHE A 364 5.85 13.71 -26.24
N HIS A 365 5.44 13.64 -27.51
CA HIS A 365 5.96 12.68 -28.45
C HIS A 365 7.48 12.83 -28.67
N ASP A 366 8.25 11.87 -28.16
CA ASP A 366 9.71 11.81 -28.29
C ASP A 366 10.18 10.35 -28.45
N PRO A 367 10.12 9.79 -29.68
CA PRO A 367 10.47 8.40 -29.91
C PRO A 367 11.94 8.08 -29.61
N GLU A 368 12.81 9.09 -29.56
CA GLU A 368 14.22 8.89 -29.18
C GLU A 368 14.39 8.73 -27.66
N ALA A 369 13.55 9.37 -26.85
CA ALA A 369 13.50 9.12 -25.41
C ALA A 369 12.89 7.75 -25.09
N ASP A 370 11.83 7.38 -25.79
CA ASP A 370 11.15 6.09 -25.57
C ASP A 370 12.06 4.92 -25.97
N GLU A 371 12.81 5.05 -27.08
CA GLU A 371 13.79 4.03 -27.48
C GLU A 371 14.89 3.83 -26.42
N VAL A 372 15.31 4.89 -25.72
CA VAL A 372 16.27 4.75 -24.61
C VAL A 372 15.65 3.96 -23.46
N LEU A 373 14.38 4.18 -23.12
CA LEU A 373 13.66 3.40 -22.11
C LEU A 373 13.57 1.92 -22.53
N PHE A 374 13.13 1.66 -23.76
CA PHE A 374 12.94 0.31 -24.30
C PHE A 374 14.24 -0.49 -24.35
N SER A 375 15.27 0.06 -24.99
CA SER A 375 16.58 -0.60 -25.13
C SER A 375 17.28 -0.81 -23.79
N THR A 376 17.09 0.11 -22.83
CA THR A 376 17.59 -0.08 -21.46
C THR A 376 16.94 -1.29 -20.81
N LEU A 377 15.60 -1.41 -20.86
CA LEU A 377 14.89 -2.55 -20.29
C LEU A 377 15.31 -3.89 -20.93
N GLU A 378 15.45 -3.92 -22.26
CA GLU A 378 15.92 -5.11 -22.97
C GLU A 378 17.34 -5.51 -22.55
N GLY A 379 18.24 -4.53 -22.39
CA GLY A 379 19.62 -4.75 -21.96
C GLY A 379 19.72 -5.27 -20.53
N GLU A 380 19.06 -4.60 -19.59
CA GLU A 380 19.11 -4.92 -18.15
C GLU A 380 18.41 -6.26 -17.83
N LEU A 381 17.37 -6.62 -18.58
CA LEU A 381 16.64 -7.88 -18.37
C LEU A 381 17.19 -9.07 -19.18
N LYS A 382 18.23 -8.85 -19.99
CA LYS A 382 18.81 -9.91 -20.85
C LYS A 382 19.32 -11.09 -20.02
N GLY A 383 18.80 -12.28 -20.32
CA GLY A 383 19.22 -13.52 -19.64
C GLY A 383 18.68 -13.69 -18.22
N SER A 384 17.80 -12.79 -17.76
CA SER A 384 17.09 -12.91 -16.48
C SER A 384 16.05 -14.05 -16.48
N GLY A 385 15.45 -14.34 -17.64
CA GLY A 385 14.29 -15.21 -17.79
C GLY A 385 12.97 -14.46 -17.94
N ILE A 386 12.96 -13.14 -17.73
CA ILE A 386 11.84 -12.25 -18.08
C ILE A 386 11.86 -12.04 -19.59
N SER A 387 10.75 -12.31 -20.26
CA SER A 387 10.59 -11.99 -21.69
C SER A 387 10.21 -10.52 -21.85
N VAL A 388 10.93 -9.83 -22.73
CA VAL A 388 10.65 -8.46 -23.16
C VAL A 388 10.21 -8.50 -24.62
N VAL A 389 9.01 -7.99 -24.89
CA VAL A 389 8.41 -8.00 -26.22
C VAL A 389 8.11 -6.57 -26.64
N ARG A 390 8.51 -6.22 -27.87
CA ARG A 390 8.17 -4.96 -28.50
C ARG A 390 6.89 -5.11 -29.31
N ASP A 391 5.94 -4.22 -29.11
CA ASP A 391 4.68 -4.13 -29.83
C ASP A 391 4.64 -2.82 -30.62
N SER A 392 4.33 -2.86 -31.92
CA SER A 392 4.37 -1.66 -32.76
C SER A 392 3.28 -0.62 -32.43
N ARG A 393 2.27 -1.00 -31.66
CA ARG A 393 1.13 -0.15 -31.31
C ARG A 393 1.44 0.77 -30.13
N ASN A 394 0.65 1.82 -29.95
CA ASN A 394 0.72 2.66 -28.76
C ASN A 394 -0.07 2.01 -27.60
N ILE A 395 0.18 2.47 -26.37
CA ILE A 395 -0.40 1.87 -25.16
C ILE A 395 -1.94 1.88 -25.11
N ASN A 396 -2.57 2.84 -25.80
CA ASN A 396 -4.02 3.03 -25.83
C ASN A 396 -4.68 2.38 -27.06
N ASP A 397 -3.90 1.72 -27.92
CA ASP A 397 -4.44 0.93 -29.02
C ASP A 397 -5.25 -0.25 -28.44
N PRO A 398 -6.51 -0.45 -28.88
CA PRO A 398 -7.35 -1.53 -28.34
C PRO A 398 -6.75 -2.92 -28.51
N ASP A 399 -6.01 -3.17 -29.60
CA ASP A 399 -5.44 -4.47 -29.86
C ASP A 399 -4.13 -4.68 -29.07
N PHE A 400 -3.43 -3.61 -28.70
CA PHE A 400 -2.35 -3.68 -27.69
C PHE A 400 -2.92 -4.09 -26.34
N ALA A 401 -4.00 -3.43 -25.90
CA ALA A 401 -4.68 -3.71 -24.64
C ALA A 401 -5.22 -5.15 -24.57
N VAL A 402 -5.69 -5.70 -25.69
CA VAL A 402 -6.06 -7.12 -25.78
C VAL A 402 -4.84 -8.03 -25.66
N ALA A 403 -3.75 -7.73 -26.37
CA ALA A 403 -2.55 -8.56 -26.36
C ALA A 403 -1.90 -8.67 -24.98
N VAL A 404 -1.80 -7.56 -24.25
CA VAL A 404 -1.25 -7.55 -22.87
C VAL A 404 -2.15 -8.29 -21.87
N ALA A 405 -3.48 -8.17 -22.00
CA ALA A 405 -4.44 -8.91 -21.19
C ALA A 405 -4.36 -10.42 -21.46
N ASP A 406 -4.34 -10.81 -22.73
CA ASP A 406 -4.23 -12.21 -23.14
C ASP A 406 -2.90 -12.83 -22.70
N GLU A 407 -1.80 -12.07 -22.70
CA GLU A 407 -0.53 -12.55 -22.15
C GLU A 407 -0.62 -12.79 -20.64
N LEU A 408 -1.29 -11.93 -19.87
CA LEU A 408 -1.50 -12.17 -18.44
C LEU A 408 -2.36 -13.42 -18.21
N VAL A 409 -3.38 -13.64 -19.02
CA VAL A 409 -4.24 -14.83 -18.97
C VAL A 409 -3.42 -16.11 -19.15
N LYS A 410 -2.48 -16.15 -20.10
CA LYS A 410 -1.56 -17.28 -20.28
C LYS A 410 -0.75 -17.55 -19.02
N LEU A 411 -0.18 -16.50 -18.42
CA LEU A 411 0.60 -16.64 -17.18
C LEU A 411 -0.25 -17.12 -15.99
N ILE A 412 -1.51 -16.70 -15.92
CA ILE A 412 -2.48 -17.17 -14.92
C ILE A 412 -2.78 -18.67 -15.12
N ARG A 413 -2.92 -19.12 -16.38
CA ARG A 413 -3.18 -20.52 -16.74
C ARG A 413 -1.94 -21.43 -16.70
N GLY A 414 -0.74 -20.85 -16.62
CA GLY A 414 0.53 -21.57 -16.62
C GLY A 414 0.97 -22.03 -18.02
N GLU A 415 0.57 -21.29 -19.06
CA GLU A 415 0.87 -21.56 -20.47
C GLU A 415 2.21 -20.98 -20.95
#